data_AF-A0A1F5N4R3-F1
#
_entry.id   AF-A0A1F5N4R3-F1
#
_cell.length_a   1.000
_cell.length_b   1.000
_cell.length_c   1.000
_cell.angle_alpha   90.00
_cell.angle_beta   90.00
_cell.angle_gamma   90.00
#
_symmetry.space_group_name_H-M   'P 1'
#
loop_
_entity.id
_entity.type
_entity.pdbx_description
1 polymer ?
#
loop_
_entity_poly.entity_id
_entity_poly.type
_entity_poly.pdbx_seq_one_letter_code
_entity_poly.pdbx_strand_id
1 'polypeptide(L)'
;MSVFDQFTNLYSLSKTLRFELKPEGKTLKNMREHLRWDEKLQTFFADQEVEDAYQTLKPIFDKLHEEFINDSLNSEQVKNIDFSEYLSEYLIEYKAKKDLQNTEKKLREEIGKAFIEAGEKWKEKKYPKYGWKKGSTVANGSDILLTQDLLKLIKDLNTNDQKIKKIIEETFKGFFTYFSGFNQNRENYYTTKDERTTAVATRIVHENLPKFCDNLIQFEYIVKKKNDGTEERTKRKSEYLNAYKYLNDQGKITQIKDAESGKMIDAYAITEDIFRISHFSSCLSQSGIEKYNQIIGHYNLLINLYNQTKEREEKHLDKKEKIFKRLPPFKTLWKQIGCGKKDPPFFKLTHNTKAQAQENKEKYNKPYSVEQILEQAKIAGEKYFQEKSDDGIINTVPEFLRYILEKENDNYEGVYWSKAALNTISNKYFTNYHDLKDRLKIAEVFQKATKGSEEDVKIPEAIELEGLFAVLNSTDNWKEEGIFFKESLTERLKDEKENSRNQKRQKIIQEAEKSSQALLRMIFSDVREHIEQFFDTSEIIETIDEYKSKESKEIIKA
;
A
#
# COMPACT_ATOMS: atom_id res chain seq x y z
N MET A 1 -47.82 7.01 -30.17
CA MET A 1 -47.13 7.28 -28.89
C MET A 1 -46.18 6.13 -28.64
N SER A 2 -44.94 6.47 -28.30
CA SER A 2 -43.91 5.51 -27.92
C SER A 2 -44.19 5.02 -26.50
N VAL A 3 -43.91 3.76 -26.22
CA VAL A 3 -43.96 3.22 -24.84
C VAL A 3 -43.01 3.97 -23.91
N PHE A 4 -41.97 4.62 -24.46
CA PHE A 4 -41.01 5.42 -23.71
C PHE A 4 -41.51 6.81 -23.31
N ASP A 5 -42.60 7.31 -23.90
CA ASP A 5 -43.13 8.65 -23.60
C ASP A 5 -43.61 8.76 -22.13
N GLN A 6 -43.97 7.61 -21.53
CA GLN A 6 -44.35 7.49 -20.12
C GLN A 6 -43.16 7.57 -19.14
N PHE A 7 -41.92 7.51 -19.62
CA PHE A 7 -40.71 7.51 -18.79
C PHE A 7 -40.03 8.89 -18.70
N THR A 8 -40.83 9.95 -18.60
CA THR A 8 -40.36 11.32 -18.40
C THR A 8 -40.84 11.86 -17.06
N ASN A 9 -40.05 12.72 -16.41
CA ASN A 9 -40.35 13.33 -15.09
C ASN A 9 -40.61 12.34 -13.94
N LEU A 10 -40.00 11.15 -13.96
CA LEU A 10 -40.22 10.13 -12.93
C LEU A 10 -39.47 10.37 -11.62
N TYR A 11 -38.29 11.00 -11.68
CA TYR A 11 -37.48 11.31 -10.50
C TYR A 11 -36.56 12.49 -10.79
N SER A 12 -36.15 13.18 -9.72
CA SER A 12 -35.22 14.30 -9.83
C SER A 12 -33.77 13.83 -9.92
N LEU A 13 -32.96 14.59 -10.65
CA LEU A 13 -31.52 14.39 -10.77
C LEU A 13 -30.81 15.71 -10.47
N SER A 14 -29.84 15.68 -9.57
CA SER A 14 -28.96 16.83 -9.35
C SER A 14 -27.88 16.86 -10.43
N LYS A 15 -27.74 18.00 -11.12
CA LYS A 15 -26.69 18.25 -12.12
C LYS A 15 -25.95 19.53 -11.76
N THR A 16 -24.62 19.50 -11.84
CA THR A 16 -23.77 20.68 -11.62
C THR A 16 -23.27 21.19 -12.96
N LEU A 17 -23.69 22.39 -13.33
CA LEU A 17 -23.16 23.11 -14.50
C LEU A 17 -21.92 23.91 -14.08
N ARG A 18 -20.89 23.94 -14.94
CA ARG A 18 -19.65 24.67 -14.68
C ARG A 18 -19.40 25.61 -15.86
N PHE A 19 -19.10 26.87 -15.55
CA PHE A 19 -18.88 27.92 -16.53
C PHE A 19 -17.60 28.69 -16.18
N GLU A 20 -16.97 29.27 -17.20
CA GLU A 20 -15.92 30.27 -17.00
C GLU A 20 -16.57 31.58 -16.50
N LEU A 21 -15.98 32.19 -15.46
CA LEU A 21 -16.39 33.50 -14.98
C LEU A 21 -15.45 34.58 -15.53
N LYS A 22 -15.96 35.40 -16.45
CA LYS A 22 -15.21 36.50 -17.06
C LYS A 22 -15.46 37.80 -16.29
N PRO A 23 -14.43 38.44 -15.70
CA PRO A 23 -14.61 39.66 -14.93
C PRO A 23 -15.00 40.84 -15.83
N GLU A 24 -15.99 41.62 -15.43
CA GLU A 24 -16.48 42.78 -16.20
C GLU A 24 -16.03 44.13 -15.62
N GLY A 25 -15.75 45.09 -16.50
CA GLY A 25 -15.40 46.47 -16.13
C GLY A 25 -14.17 46.55 -15.22
N LYS A 26 -14.31 47.16 -14.04
CA LYS A 26 -13.22 47.34 -13.06
C LYS A 26 -13.02 46.14 -12.12
N THR A 27 -13.79 45.07 -12.27
CA THR A 27 -13.78 43.91 -11.36
C THR A 27 -12.39 43.28 -11.27
N LEU A 28 -11.76 42.99 -12.41
CA LEU A 28 -10.43 42.37 -12.43
C LEU A 28 -9.37 43.28 -11.78
N LYS A 29 -9.45 44.58 -12.03
CA LYS A 29 -8.53 45.56 -11.44
C LYS A 29 -8.66 45.57 -9.91
N ASN A 30 -9.89 45.70 -9.41
CA ASN A 30 -10.16 45.72 -7.98
C ASN A 30 -9.75 44.39 -7.29
N MET A 31 -10.01 43.24 -7.94
CA MET A 31 -9.59 41.93 -7.42
C MET A 31 -8.06 41.81 -7.35
N ARG A 32 -7.33 42.29 -8.36
CA ARG A 32 -5.85 42.29 -8.33
C ARG A 32 -5.31 43.20 -7.23
N GLU A 33 -5.87 44.38 -7.06
CA GLU A 33 -5.46 45.37 -6.06
C GLU A 33 -5.73 44.92 -4.62
N HIS A 34 -6.87 44.24 -4.37
CA HIS A 34 -7.30 43.91 -3.01
C HIS A 34 -7.13 42.43 -2.61
N LEU A 35 -7.20 41.50 -3.56
CA LEU A 35 -7.12 40.05 -3.29
C LEU A 35 -5.77 39.44 -3.71
N ARG A 36 -4.94 40.19 -4.45
CA ARG A 36 -3.59 39.81 -4.90
C ARG A 36 -3.60 38.55 -5.77
N TRP A 37 -3.81 38.71 -7.07
CA TRP A 37 -3.81 37.57 -8.02
C TRP A 37 -2.40 37.01 -8.24
N ASP A 38 -2.26 35.68 -8.23
CA ASP A 38 -1.04 34.97 -8.62
C ASP A 38 -1.24 34.21 -9.95
N GLU A 39 -0.36 34.47 -10.91
CA GLU A 39 -0.44 33.88 -12.25
C GLU A 39 -0.05 32.39 -12.29
N LYS A 40 0.84 31.93 -11.40
CA LYS A 40 1.32 30.54 -11.36
C LYS A 40 0.33 29.62 -10.65
N LEU A 41 -0.27 30.10 -9.57
CA LEU A 41 -1.26 29.37 -8.78
C LEU A 41 -2.67 29.48 -9.38
N GLN A 42 -2.88 30.40 -10.32
CA GLN A 42 -4.18 30.69 -10.94
C GLN A 42 -5.28 30.97 -9.90
N THR A 43 -4.92 31.65 -8.81
CA THR A 43 -5.82 32.01 -7.71
C THR A 43 -5.38 33.30 -7.05
N PHE A 44 -6.21 33.82 -6.13
CA PHE A 44 -5.87 34.96 -5.30
C PHE A 44 -5.10 34.51 -4.06
N PHE A 45 -4.03 35.22 -3.69
CA PHE A 45 -3.25 34.91 -2.49
C PHE A 45 -4.10 34.96 -1.22
N ALA A 46 -5.07 35.88 -1.13
CA ALA A 46 -5.97 35.95 0.02
C ALA A 46 -6.80 34.66 0.18
N ASP A 47 -7.31 34.09 -0.91
CA ASP A 47 -8.07 32.83 -0.88
C ASP A 47 -7.15 31.64 -0.62
N GLN A 48 -5.95 31.64 -1.21
CA GLN A 48 -4.95 30.60 -0.97
C GLN A 48 -4.48 30.57 0.49
N GLU A 49 -4.30 31.73 1.13
CA GLU A 49 -3.96 31.83 2.56
C GLU A 49 -5.04 31.19 3.45
N VAL A 50 -6.32 31.38 3.11
CA VAL A 50 -7.44 30.74 3.82
C VAL A 50 -7.44 29.22 3.58
N GLU A 51 -7.23 28.78 2.35
CA GLU A 51 -7.17 27.36 2.01
C GLU A 51 -5.98 26.65 2.67
N ASP A 52 -4.79 27.26 2.66
CA ASP A 52 -3.60 26.74 3.33
C ASP A 52 -3.81 26.65 4.85
N ALA A 53 -4.48 27.66 5.43
CA ALA A 53 -4.86 27.66 6.84
C ALA A 53 -5.87 26.54 7.14
N TYR A 54 -6.88 26.34 6.28
CA TYR A 54 -7.85 25.25 6.38
C TYR A 54 -7.18 23.88 6.32
N GLN A 55 -6.30 23.65 5.34
CA GLN A 55 -5.54 22.40 5.19
C GLN A 55 -4.57 22.18 6.35
N THR A 56 -4.05 23.25 6.97
CA THR A 56 -3.23 23.15 8.19
C THR A 56 -4.05 22.68 9.39
N LEU A 57 -5.28 23.19 9.57
CA LEU A 57 -6.12 22.82 10.72
C LEU A 57 -6.81 21.47 10.56
N LYS A 58 -7.16 21.07 9.34
CA LYS A 58 -7.94 19.85 9.07
C LYS A 58 -7.35 18.57 9.70
N PRO A 59 -6.04 18.29 9.64
CA PRO A 59 -5.44 17.15 10.36
C PRO A 59 -5.60 17.23 11.88
N ILE A 60 -5.61 18.43 12.46
CA ILE A 60 -5.78 18.63 13.91
C ILE A 60 -7.23 18.34 14.31
N PHE A 61 -8.20 18.83 13.52
CA PHE A 61 -9.61 18.45 13.69
C PHE A 61 -9.79 16.94 13.58
N ASP A 62 -9.22 16.31 12.55
CA ASP A 62 -9.30 14.87 12.33
C ASP A 62 -8.72 14.08 13.51
N LYS A 63 -7.60 14.54 14.08
CA LYS A 63 -7.01 13.95 15.29
C LYS A 63 -7.97 14.04 16.49
N LEU A 64 -8.64 15.17 16.70
CA LEU A 64 -9.62 15.29 17.79
C LEU A 64 -10.84 14.39 17.58
N HIS A 65 -11.30 14.22 16.34
CA HIS A 65 -12.35 13.24 16.01
C HIS A 65 -11.88 11.80 16.28
N GLU A 66 -10.65 11.46 15.90
CA GLU A 66 -10.04 10.14 16.16
C GLU A 66 -9.92 9.87 17.67
N GLU A 67 -9.41 10.84 18.44
CA GLU A 67 -9.34 10.75 19.91
C GLU A 67 -10.72 10.56 20.54
N PHE A 68 -11.71 11.32 20.09
CA PHE A 68 -13.08 11.18 20.59
C PHE A 68 -13.69 9.81 20.31
N ILE A 69 -13.51 9.30 19.08
CA ILE A 69 -13.99 7.97 18.70
C ILE A 69 -13.29 6.90 19.56
N ASN A 70 -11.99 7.00 19.76
CA ASN A 70 -11.24 6.07 20.61
C ASN A 70 -11.67 6.15 22.07
N ASP A 71 -11.87 7.35 22.62
CA ASP A 71 -12.37 7.55 23.99
C ASP A 71 -13.78 6.93 24.15
N SER A 72 -14.63 7.08 23.13
CA SER A 72 -15.98 6.50 23.11
C SER A 72 -15.95 4.98 23.07
N LEU A 73 -15.18 4.39 22.16
CA LEU A 73 -15.17 2.94 21.93
C LEU A 73 -14.36 2.16 22.98
N ASN A 74 -13.58 2.83 23.80
CA ASN A 74 -12.86 2.21 24.92
C ASN A 74 -13.59 2.37 26.27
N SER A 75 -14.80 2.96 26.29
CA SER A 75 -15.59 3.11 27.52
C SER A 75 -16.03 1.75 28.09
N GLU A 76 -16.27 1.70 29.40
CA GLU A 76 -16.76 0.48 30.06
C GLU A 76 -18.12 0.05 29.53
N GLN A 77 -18.99 1.03 29.22
CA GLN A 77 -20.30 0.76 28.62
C GLN A 77 -20.18 -0.02 27.32
N VAL A 78 -19.26 0.39 26.43
CA VAL A 78 -19.03 -0.27 25.14
C VAL A 78 -18.44 -1.66 25.30
N LYS A 79 -17.51 -1.84 26.25
CA LYS A 79 -16.91 -3.15 26.52
C LYS A 79 -17.92 -4.20 26.98
N ASN A 80 -19.03 -3.75 27.58
CA ASN A 80 -20.10 -4.59 28.10
C ASN A 80 -21.25 -4.82 27.10
N ILE A 81 -21.16 -4.34 25.86
CA ILE A 81 -22.15 -4.65 24.81
C ILE A 81 -22.13 -6.16 24.56
N ASP A 82 -23.31 -6.78 24.58
CA ASP A 82 -23.49 -8.20 24.29
C ASP A 82 -23.84 -8.43 22.82
N PHE A 83 -22.96 -9.15 22.12
CA PHE A 83 -23.14 -9.51 20.71
C PHE A 83 -23.69 -10.95 20.53
N SER A 84 -24.02 -11.65 21.62
CA SER A 84 -24.45 -13.06 21.59
C SER A 84 -25.81 -13.25 20.91
N GLU A 85 -26.74 -12.31 21.11
CA GLU A 85 -28.04 -12.28 20.41
C GLU A 85 -27.81 -12.22 18.88
N TYR A 86 -26.98 -11.28 18.43
CA TYR A 86 -26.61 -11.15 17.02
C TYR A 86 -25.98 -12.42 16.46
N LEU A 87 -24.99 -13.01 17.15
CA LEU A 87 -24.35 -14.25 16.67
C LEU A 87 -25.36 -15.39 16.52
N SER A 88 -26.29 -15.51 17.47
CA SER A 88 -27.33 -16.54 17.44
C SER A 88 -28.24 -16.37 16.23
N GLU A 89 -28.64 -15.14 15.93
CA GLU A 89 -29.44 -14.83 14.75
C GLU A 89 -28.65 -14.97 13.45
N TYR A 90 -27.39 -14.53 13.41
CA TYR A 90 -26.50 -14.67 12.26
C TYR A 90 -26.29 -16.16 11.89
N LEU A 91 -26.16 -17.03 12.90
CA LEU A 91 -26.08 -18.49 12.69
C LEU A 91 -27.39 -19.08 12.13
N ILE A 92 -28.54 -18.50 12.46
CA ILE A 92 -29.85 -18.88 11.94
C ILE A 92 -30.04 -18.33 10.52
N GLU A 93 -29.69 -17.07 10.26
CA GLU A 93 -29.78 -16.44 8.94
C GLU A 93 -28.90 -17.18 7.93
N TYR A 94 -27.68 -17.52 8.33
CA TYR A 94 -26.78 -18.35 7.53
C TYR A 94 -27.46 -19.65 7.06
N LYS A 95 -28.39 -20.20 7.86
CA LYS A 95 -29.17 -21.42 7.57
C LYS A 95 -30.56 -21.17 6.95
N ALA A 96 -31.20 -20.02 7.18
CA ALA A 96 -32.65 -19.83 6.97
C ALA A 96 -33.09 -18.40 6.55
N LYS A 97 -32.17 -17.48 6.22
CA LYS A 97 -32.46 -16.10 5.76
C LYS A 97 -33.42 -15.31 6.68
N LYS A 98 -33.06 -15.16 7.96
CA LYS A 98 -33.78 -14.30 8.91
C LYS A 98 -33.24 -12.86 8.81
N ASP A 99 -34.12 -11.87 8.91
CA ASP A 99 -33.76 -10.45 8.90
C ASP A 99 -33.05 -10.03 10.21
N LEU A 100 -31.86 -9.45 10.10
CA LEU A 100 -31.05 -8.93 11.22
C LEU A 100 -31.32 -7.46 11.55
N GLN A 101 -32.15 -6.76 10.76
CA GLN A 101 -32.34 -5.31 10.84
C GLN A 101 -32.63 -4.80 12.25
N ASN A 102 -33.45 -5.51 13.03
CA ASN A 102 -33.83 -5.09 14.38
C ASN A 102 -32.64 -5.14 15.35
N THR A 103 -31.91 -6.26 15.37
CA THR A 103 -30.75 -6.46 16.24
C THR A 103 -29.61 -5.52 15.85
N GLU A 104 -29.38 -5.35 14.55
CA GLU A 104 -28.38 -4.40 14.05
C GLU A 104 -28.72 -2.96 14.44
N LYS A 105 -30.00 -2.56 14.36
CA LYS A 105 -30.45 -1.23 14.77
C LYS A 105 -30.21 -1.02 16.27
N LYS A 106 -30.58 -1.98 17.10
CA LYS A 106 -30.35 -1.95 18.55
C LYS A 106 -28.87 -1.79 18.89
N LEU A 107 -27.99 -2.56 18.26
CA LEU A 107 -26.54 -2.46 18.45
C LEU A 107 -25.99 -1.09 18.02
N ARG A 108 -26.45 -0.52 16.90
CA ARG A 108 -26.06 0.83 16.49
C ARG A 108 -26.50 1.89 17.50
N GLU A 109 -27.70 1.77 18.06
CA GLU A 109 -28.21 2.66 19.09
C GLU A 109 -27.40 2.55 20.40
N GLU A 110 -26.98 1.35 20.79
CA GLU A 110 -26.10 1.13 21.95
C GLU A 110 -24.72 1.77 21.76
N ILE A 111 -24.12 1.63 20.59
CA ILE A 111 -22.87 2.35 20.22
C ILE A 111 -23.09 3.87 20.27
N GLY A 112 -24.27 4.35 19.85
CA GLY A 112 -24.63 5.77 19.92
C GLY A 112 -24.60 6.34 21.34
N LYS A 113 -24.98 5.55 22.35
CA LYS A 113 -24.93 5.97 23.76
C LYS A 113 -23.50 6.26 24.21
N ALA A 114 -22.52 5.53 23.68
CA ALA A 114 -21.11 5.76 23.99
C ALA A 114 -20.60 7.13 23.49
N PHE A 115 -21.09 7.61 22.35
CA PHE A 115 -20.75 8.95 21.87
C PHE A 115 -21.32 10.03 22.79
N ILE A 116 -22.53 9.81 23.34
CA ILE A 116 -23.13 10.73 24.32
C ILE A 116 -22.28 10.78 25.58
N GLU A 117 -21.96 9.61 26.15
CA GLU A 117 -21.12 9.49 27.35
C GLU A 117 -19.75 10.14 27.17
N ALA A 118 -19.08 9.88 26.05
CA ALA A 118 -17.78 10.49 25.74
C ALA A 118 -17.88 12.01 25.63
N GLY A 119 -18.94 12.53 25.00
CA GLY A 119 -19.22 13.96 24.94
C GLY A 119 -19.34 14.59 26.32
N GLU A 120 -20.16 14.01 27.20
CA GLU A 120 -20.29 14.50 28.57
C GLU A 120 -18.97 14.42 29.34
N LYS A 121 -18.24 13.32 29.23
CA LYS A 121 -16.91 13.17 29.85
C LYS A 121 -15.92 14.22 29.36
N TRP A 122 -15.94 14.54 28.06
CA TRP A 122 -15.10 15.59 27.49
C TRP A 122 -15.48 16.96 28.04
N LYS A 123 -16.78 17.25 28.13
CA LYS A 123 -17.26 18.51 28.71
C LYS A 123 -16.91 18.62 30.19
N GLU A 124 -17.20 17.62 31.00
CA GLU A 124 -17.08 17.71 32.46
C GLU A 124 -15.65 17.52 32.97
N LYS A 125 -14.87 16.61 32.36
CA LYS A 125 -13.58 16.18 32.89
C LYS A 125 -12.40 16.63 32.05
N LYS A 126 -12.48 16.45 30.73
CA LYS A 126 -11.32 16.71 29.84
C LYS A 126 -11.16 18.21 29.56
N TYR A 127 -12.27 18.90 29.34
CA TYR A 127 -12.31 20.27 28.83
C TYR A 127 -13.46 21.12 29.45
N PRO A 128 -13.52 21.29 30.78
CA PRO A 128 -14.60 21.99 31.49
C PRO A 128 -14.70 23.49 31.25
N LYS A 129 -13.63 24.11 30.73
CA LYS A 129 -13.58 25.56 30.52
C LYS A 129 -14.35 26.05 29.28
N TYR A 130 -14.83 25.17 28.41
CA TYR A 130 -15.54 25.56 27.19
C TYR A 130 -17.05 25.38 27.34
N GLY A 131 -17.83 26.28 26.72
CA GLY A 131 -19.29 26.25 26.78
C GLY A 131 -19.96 25.30 25.78
N TRP A 132 -19.20 24.81 24.78
CA TRP A 132 -19.62 23.86 23.75
C TRP A 132 -20.94 24.24 23.08
N LYS A 133 -21.04 25.48 22.58
CA LYS A 133 -22.29 25.99 22.00
C LYS A 133 -22.43 25.61 20.52
N LYS A 134 -23.56 25.00 20.15
CA LYS A 134 -23.99 24.76 18.76
C LYS A 134 -25.22 25.62 18.50
N GLY A 135 -25.02 26.81 17.95
CA GLY A 135 -26.08 27.83 17.86
C GLY A 135 -26.50 28.30 19.26
N SER A 136 -27.80 28.21 19.57
CA SER A 136 -28.36 28.65 20.86
C SER A 136 -28.34 27.56 21.95
N THR A 137 -27.96 26.32 21.63
CA THR A 137 -27.97 25.19 22.58
C THR A 137 -26.56 24.71 22.91
N VAL A 138 -26.42 24.00 24.03
CA VAL A 138 -25.20 23.28 24.39
C VAL A 138 -25.17 21.98 23.61
N ALA A 139 -24.05 21.71 22.94
CA ALA A 139 -23.82 20.50 22.18
C ALA A 139 -23.78 19.26 23.10
N ASN A 140 -24.25 18.14 22.55
CA ASN A 140 -24.29 16.84 23.23
C ASN A 140 -23.53 15.78 22.41
N GLY A 141 -22.88 14.85 23.09
CA GLY A 141 -22.15 13.77 22.46
C GLY A 141 -21.11 14.27 21.47
N SER A 142 -21.14 13.73 20.25
CA SER A 142 -20.20 14.10 19.18
C SER A 142 -20.37 15.54 18.65
N ASP A 143 -21.52 16.19 18.90
CA ASP A 143 -21.77 17.54 18.41
C ASP A 143 -20.79 18.57 18.96
N ILE A 144 -20.15 18.30 20.10
CA ILE A 144 -19.13 19.18 20.69
C ILE A 144 -17.99 19.45 19.70
N LEU A 145 -17.70 18.47 18.82
CA LEU A 145 -16.65 18.56 17.81
C LEU A 145 -17.05 19.38 16.59
N LEU A 146 -18.32 19.77 16.48
CA LEU A 146 -18.86 20.56 15.37
C LEU A 146 -19.07 22.04 15.78
N THR A 147 -18.56 22.43 16.95
CA THR A 147 -18.74 23.78 17.52
C THR A 147 -17.53 24.69 17.28
N GLN A 148 -17.77 26.00 17.29
CA GLN A 148 -16.69 26.99 17.20
C GLN A 148 -15.74 26.93 18.41
N ASP A 149 -16.20 26.41 19.55
CA ASP A 149 -15.35 26.20 20.73
C ASP A 149 -14.22 25.19 20.45
N LEU A 150 -14.34 24.34 19.43
CA LEU A 150 -13.26 23.46 19.00
C LEU A 150 -12.04 24.24 18.48
N LEU A 151 -12.23 25.38 17.80
CA LEU A 151 -11.11 26.25 17.41
C LEU A 151 -10.39 26.82 18.64
N LYS A 152 -11.12 27.18 19.69
CA LYS A 152 -10.52 27.64 20.96
C LYS A 152 -9.72 26.51 21.61
N LEU A 153 -10.27 25.30 21.59
CA LEU A 153 -9.56 24.12 22.08
C LEU A 153 -8.27 23.87 21.31
N ILE A 154 -8.31 23.88 19.98
CA ILE A 154 -7.13 23.68 19.14
C ILE A 154 -6.06 24.73 19.46
N LYS A 155 -6.45 26.00 19.61
CA LYS A 155 -5.53 27.06 19.98
C LYS A 155 -4.84 26.77 21.33
N ASP A 156 -5.60 26.41 22.35
CA ASP A 156 -5.08 26.19 23.70
C ASP A 156 -4.19 24.93 23.78
N LEU A 157 -4.51 23.88 23.02
CA LEU A 157 -3.69 22.67 22.91
C LEU A 157 -2.36 22.92 22.17
N ASN A 158 -2.28 23.99 21.38
CA ASN A 158 -1.11 24.35 20.57
C ASN A 158 -0.54 25.72 20.96
N THR A 159 -0.47 26.01 22.27
CA THR A 159 -0.11 27.35 22.79
C THR A 159 1.25 27.88 22.28
N ASN A 160 2.21 26.99 21.99
CA ASN A 160 3.53 27.36 21.49
C ASN A 160 3.58 27.54 19.96
N ASP A 161 2.53 27.14 19.23
CA ASP A 161 2.47 27.27 17.77
C ASP A 161 1.84 28.61 17.39
N GLN A 162 2.70 29.61 17.15
CA GLN A 162 2.29 30.94 16.73
C GLN A 162 1.53 30.92 15.39
N LYS A 163 1.81 29.95 14.50
CA LYS A 163 1.12 29.83 13.21
C LYS A 163 -0.33 29.41 13.43
N ILE A 164 -0.57 28.38 14.25
CA ILE A 164 -1.93 27.92 14.59
C ILE A 164 -2.70 29.04 15.28
N LYS A 165 -2.06 29.74 16.23
CA LYS A 165 -2.67 30.88 16.92
C LYS A 165 -3.10 31.96 15.93
N LYS A 166 -2.21 32.37 15.01
CA LYS A 166 -2.49 33.36 13.96
C LYS A 166 -3.65 32.92 13.08
N ILE A 167 -3.64 31.68 12.61
CA ILE A 167 -4.72 31.12 11.78
C ILE A 167 -6.08 31.24 12.49
N ILE A 168 -6.14 30.95 13.78
CA ILE A 168 -7.41 30.94 14.52
C ILE A 168 -7.86 32.36 14.88
N GLU A 169 -6.95 33.23 15.29
CA GLU A 169 -7.26 34.60 15.75
C GLU A 169 -7.44 35.61 14.60
N GLU A 170 -6.80 35.39 13.46
CA GLU A 170 -6.83 36.30 12.31
C GLU A 170 -7.64 35.72 11.14
N THR A 171 -7.35 34.50 10.69
CA THR A 171 -7.97 33.93 9.48
C THR A 171 -9.38 33.42 9.73
N PHE A 172 -9.60 32.64 10.79
CA PHE A 172 -10.90 32.00 11.07
C PHE A 172 -11.73 32.69 12.16
N LYS A 173 -11.30 33.86 12.64
CA LYS A 173 -12.07 34.64 13.62
C LYS A 173 -13.38 35.11 13.01
N GLY A 174 -14.50 34.54 13.48
CA GLY A 174 -15.83 34.83 12.95
C GLY A 174 -16.16 34.11 11.64
N PHE A 175 -15.26 33.26 11.13
CA PHE A 175 -15.42 32.57 9.84
C PHE A 175 -15.49 31.04 9.97
N PHE A 176 -16.07 30.56 11.06
CA PHE A 176 -16.23 29.12 11.32
C PHE A 176 -17.14 28.41 10.30
N THR A 177 -18.01 29.14 9.61
CA THR A 177 -18.89 28.60 8.55
C THR A 177 -18.13 28.02 7.36
N TYR A 178 -16.86 28.40 7.15
CA TYR A 178 -15.97 27.78 6.16
C TYR A 178 -15.81 26.27 6.39
N PHE A 179 -15.93 25.81 7.65
CA PHE A 179 -15.88 24.39 8.00
C PHE A 179 -17.22 23.66 7.82
N SER A 180 -18.28 24.29 7.29
CA SER A 180 -19.61 23.66 7.17
C SER A 180 -19.58 22.32 6.40
N GLY A 181 -18.96 22.28 5.23
CA GLY A 181 -18.81 21.04 4.45
C GLY A 181 -17.95 20.00 5.16
N PHE A 182 -16.92 20.43 5.89
CA PHE A 182 -16.10 19.54 6.72
C PHE A 182 -16.92 18.93 7.87
N ASN A 183 -17.63 19.77 8.61
CA ASN A 183 -18.47 19.38 9.75
C ASN A 183 -19.60 18.45 9.31
N GLN A 184 -20.24 18.69 8.17
CA GLN A 184 -21.26 17.78 7.61
C GLN A 184 -20.67 16.40 7.30
N ASN A 185 -19.47 16.36 6.72
CA ASN A 185 -18.78 15.10 6.46
C ASN A 185 -18.40 14.36 7.75
N ARG A 186 -18.05 15.07 8.82
CA ARG A 186 -17.71 14.48 10.13
C ARG A 186 -18.93 14.08 10.94
N GLU A 187 -20.04 14.80 10.83
CA GLU A 187 -21.32 14.43 11.44
C GLU A 187 -21.77 13.03 10.97
N ASN A 188 -21.52 12.71 9.70
CA ASN A 188 -21.81 11.39 9.14
C ASN A 188 -21.09 10.24 9.86
N TYR A 189 -19.98 10.49 10.56
CA TYR A 189 -19.26 9.45 11.32
C TYR A 189 -20.10 8.91 12.48
N TYR A 190 -20.98 9.74 13.02
CA TYR A 190 -21.72 9.47 14.26
C TYR A 190 -23.19 9.11 14.01
N THR A 191 -23.59 8.89 12.76
CA THR A 191 -24.96 8.47 12.42
C THR A 191 -25.22 7.04 12.93
N THR A 192 -26.35 6.85 13.62
CA THR A 192 -26.76 5.55 14.19
C THR A 192 -28.13 5.06 13.69
N LYS A 193 -29.02 5.99 13.30
CA LYS A 193 -30.38 5.68 12.85
C LYS A 193 -30.38 4.91 11.52
N ASP A 194 -29.68 5.45 10.54
CA ASP A 194 -29.58 4.88 9.20
C ASP A 194 -28.25 4.14 9.01
N GLU A 195 -28.24 3.14 8.13
CA GLU A 195 -27.01 2.53 7.65
C GLU A 195 -26.27 3.52 6.75
N ARG A 196 -25.10 3.98 7.19
CA ARG A 196 -24.23 4.86 6.41
C ARG A 196 -22.84 4.27 6.39
N THR A 197 -22.29 4.01 5.20
CA THR A 197 -20.95 3.44 5.03
C THR A 197 -19.83 4.27 5.66
N THR A 198 -20.10 5.57 5.88
CA THR A 198 -19.19 6.50 6.54
C THR A 198 -19.34 6.54 8.07
N ALA A 199 -20.27 5.77 8.67
CA ALA A 199 -20.55 5.81 10.10
C ALA A 199 -19.80 4.73 10.87
N VAL A 200 -19.28 5.10 12.06
CA VAL A 200 -18.58 4.21 12.99
C VAL A 200 -19.47 3.04 13.41
N ALA A 201 -20.72 3.31 13.77
CA ALA A 201 -21.67 2.28 14.20
C ALA A 201 -21.97 1.28 13.07
N THR A 202 -22.07 1.75 11.83
CA THR A 202 -22.23 0.87 10.66
C THR A 202 -20.98 0.03 10.41
N ARG A 203 -19.78 0.62 10.44
CA ARG A 203 -18.51 -0.12 10.32
C ARG A 203 -18.40 -1.26 11.34
N ILE A 204 -18.83 -1.02 12.58
CA ILE A 204 -18.84 -2.03 13.63
C ILE A 204 -19.87 -3.13 13.33
N VAL A 205 -21.13 -2.76 13.16
CA VAL A 205 -22.26 -3.70 13.16
C VAL A 205 -22.44 -4.42 11.82
N HIS A 206 -22.30 -3.71 10.70
CA HIS A 206 -22.61 -4.23 9.36
C HIS A 206 -21.40 -4.76 8.61
N GLU A 207 -20.18 -4.39 9.01
CA GLU A 207 -18.98 -4.79 8.29
C GLU A 207 -18.05 -5.67 9.14
N ASN A 208 -17.66 -5.20 10.32
CA ASN A 208 -16.67 -5.92 11.16
C ASN A 208 -17.29 -7.06 11.96
N LEU A 209 -18.48 -6.91 12.51
CA LEU A 209 -19.16 -7.96 13.28
C LEU A 209 -19.46 -9.21 12.42
N PRO A 210 -20.01 -9.11 11.18
CA PRO A 210 -20.17 -10.29 10.31
C PRO A 210 -18.85 -10.99 10.00
N LYS A 211 -17.77 -10.23 9.71
CA LYS A 211 -16.44 -10.82 9.48
C LYS A 211 -15.91 -11.56 10.70
N PHE A 212 -16.13 -10.99 11.89
CA PHE A 212 -15.75 -11.62 13.14
C PHE A 212 -16.55 -12.91 13.34
N CYS A 213 -17.87 -12.89 13.16
CA CYS A 213 -18.73 -14.07 13.22
C CYS A 213 -18.31 -15.15 12.21
N ASP A 214 -17.95 -14.77 10.98
CA ASP A 214 -17.44 -15.71 9.98
C ASP A 214 -16.16 -16.40 10.45
N ASN A 215 -15.25 -15.67 11.09
CA ASN A 215 -14.04 -16.25 11.67
C ASN A 215 -14.35 -17.22 12.82
N LEU A 216 -15.33 -16.91 13.69
CA LEU A 216 -15.81 -17.82 14.73
C LEU A 216 -16.33 -19.12 14.13
N ILE A 217 -17.20 -19.01 13.12
CA ILE A 217 -17.80 -20.15 12.43
C ILE A 217 -16.71 -20.99 11.76
N GLN A 218 -15.79 -20.34 11.05
CA GLN A 218 -14.72 -20.97 10.29
C GLN A 218 -13.72 -21.72 11.18
N PHE A 219 -13.42 -21.17 12.36
CA PHE A 219 -12.54 -21.81 13.33
C PHE A 219 -13.14 -23.12 13.83
N GLU A 220 -14.46 -23.17 14.05
CA GLU A 220 -15.17 -24.37 14.49
C GLU A 220 -15.45 -25.37 13.34
N TYR A 221 -15.97 -24.85 12.22
CA TYR A 221 -16.47 -25.64 11.10
C TYR A 221 -16.05 -25.07 9.74
N ILE A 222 -15.70 -25.93 8.81
CA ILE A 222 -15.74 -25.59 7.38
C ILE A 222 -17.13 -25.89 6.86
N VAL A 223 -17.78 -24.88 6.28
CA VAL A 223 -19.09 -25.01 5.66
C VAL A 223 -18.95 -25.10 4.15
N LYS A 224 -19.59 -26.11 3.56
CA LYS A 224 -19.76 -26.24 2.11
C LYS A 224 -21.24 -26.19 1.76
N LYS A 225 -21.63 -25.19 0.96
CA LYS A 225 -22.97 -25.12 0.37
C LYS A 225 -23.06 -26.04 -0.84
N LYS A 226 -24.08 -26.89 -0.87
CA LYS A 226 -24.41 -27.75 -2.01
C LYS A 226 -25.38 -27.01 -2.95
N ASN A 227 -25.46 -27.50 -4.19
CA ASN A 227 -26.32 -26.90 -5.24
C ASN A 227 -27.81 -26.95 -4.90
N ASP A 228 -28.22 -27.87 -4.03
CA ASP A 228 -29.59 -28.02 -3.51
C ASP A 228 -29.91 -27.08 -2.33
N GLY A 229 -28.97 -26.20 -1.97
CA GLY A 229 -29.12 -25.28 -0.84
C GLY A 229 -28.79 -25.89 0.53
N THR A 230 -28.45 -27.18 0.60
CA THR A 230 -28.06 -27.82 1.86
C THR A 230 -26.60 -27.49 2.23
N GLU A 231 -26.31 -27.51 3.54
CA GLU A 231 -24.98 -27.21 4.07
C GLU A 231 -24.32 -28.44 4.69
N GLU A 232 -23.10 -28.73 4.27
CA GLU A 232 -22.24 -29.71 4.92
C GLU A 232 -21.27 -28.99 5.86
N ARG A 233 -21.20 -29.44 7.12
CA ARG A 233 -20.33 -28.84 8.16
C ARG A 233 -19.33 -29.86 8.65
N THR A 234 -18.04 -29.57 8.45
CA THR A 234 -16.95 -30.43 8.91
C THR A 234 -16.21 -29.74 10.06
N LYS A 235 -16.15 -30.39 11.23
CA LYS A 235 -15.35 -29.88 12.37
C LYS A 235 -13.86 -29.97 12.04
N ARG A 236 -13.16 -28.85 12.10
CA ARG A 236 -11.73 -28.72 11.72
C ARG A 236 -10.91 -27.95 12.77
N LYS A 237 -11.50 -27.56 13.91
CA LYS A 237 -10.88 -26.80 15.00
C LYS A 237 -9.54 -27.36 15.46
N SER A 238 -9.45 -28.69 15.64
CA SER A 238 -8.23 -29.36 16.07
C SER A 238 -7.07 -29.17 15.09
N GLU A 239 -7.34 -29.04 13.79
CA GLU A 239 -6.30 -28.80 12.79
C GLU A 239 -5.74 -27.39 12.88
N TYR A 240 -6.60 -26.38 13.11
CA TYR A 240 -6.13 -25.01 13.36
C TYR A 240 -5.24 -24.95 14.61
N LEU A 241 -5.69 -25.53 15.73
CA LEU A 241 -4.93 -25.53 16.98
C LEU A 241 -3.58 -26.27 16.84
N ASN A 242 -3.54 -27.36 16.07
CA ASN A 242 -2.34 -28.17 15.88
C ASN A 242 -1.40 -27.65 14.78
N ALA A 243 -1.80 -26.67 13.97
CA ALA A 243 -1.03 -26.22 12.80
C ALA A 243 0.40 -25.80 13.16
N TYR A 244 0.57 -25.03 14.25
CA TYR A 244 1.88 -24.57 14.71
C TYR A 244 2.79 -25.74 15.13
N LYS A 245 2.26 -26.64 15.97
CA LYS A 245 3.00 -27.81 16.44
C LYS A 245 3.42 -28.71 15.27
N TYR A 246 2.49 -29.02 14.38
CA TYR A 246 2.76 -29.82 13.20
C TYR A 246 3.85 -29.21 12.31
N LEU A 247 3.84 -27.88 12.09
CA LEU A 247 4.87 -27.20 11.30
C LEU A 247 6.26 -27.30 11.95
N ASN A 248 6.32 -27.14 13.28
CA ASN A 248 7.57 -27.30 14.02
C ASN A 248 8.08 -28.75 13.97
N ASP A 249 7.20 -29.74 14.13
CA ASP A 249 7.54 -31.17 14.02
C ASP A 249 8.07 -31.53 12.62
N GLN A 250 7.64 -30.79 11.59
CA GLN A 250 8.12 -30.89 10.20
C GLN A 250 9.35 -30.01 9.88
N GLY A 251 9.94 -29.36 10.89
CA GLY A 251 11.11 -28.49 10.73
C GLY A 251 10.86 -27.25 9.84
N LYS A 252 9.60 -26.76 9.77
CA LYS A 252 9.27 -25.57 8.98
C LYS A 252 9.56 -24.29 9.76
N ILE A 253 10.13 -23.30 9.08
CA ILE A 253 10.31 -21.95 9.62
C ILE A 253 8.96 -21.24 9.65
N THR A 254 8.57 -20.71 10.81
CA THR A 254 7.26 -20.08 11.05
C THR A 254 7.38 -18.57 11.34
N GLN A 255 8.48 -17.95 10.91
CA GLN A 255 8.76 -16.54 11.20
C GLN A 255 7.94 -15.57 10.33
N ILE A 256 7.52 -14.46 10.92
CA ILE A 256 6.80 -13.36 10.28
C ILE A 256 7.42 -12.02 10.67
N LYS A 257 7.41 -11.06 9.74
CA LYS A 257 7.68 -9.66 10.07
C LYS A 257 6.46 -9.11 10.79
N ASP A 258 6.54 -9.03 12.11
CA ASP A 258 5.44 -8.59 12.94
C ASP A 258 5.08 -7.12 12.68
N ALA A 259 3.78 -6.83 12.58
CA ALA A 259 3.29 -5.52 12.17
C ALA A 259 3.52 -4.44 13.23
N GLU A 260 3.58 -4.81 14.51
CA GLU A 260 3.77 -3.90 15.64
C GLU A 260 5.26 -3.58 15.86
N SER A 261 6.10 -4.61 15.97
CA SER A 261 7.53 -4.46 16.25
C SER A 261 8.38 -4.19 14.98
N GLY A 262 7.88 -4.55 13.80
CA GLY A 262 8.61 -4.48 12.53
C GLY A 262 9.76 -5.48 12.41
N LYS A 263 9.92 -6.38 13.39
CA LYS A 263 11.00 -7.37 13.48
C LYS A 263 10.52 -8.75 13.01
N MET A 264 11.46 -9.59 12.60
CA MET A 264 11.19 -11.00 12.34
C MET A 264 11.06 -11.73 13.68
N ILE A 265 9.88 -12.31 13.95
CA ILE A 265 9.61 -13.13 15.14
C ILE A 265 8.87 -14.40 14.74
N ASP A 266 8.87 -15.42 15.60
CA ASP A 266 8.05 -16.61 15.39
C ASP A 266 6.56 -16.28 15.45
N ALA A 267 5.77 -16.88 14.55
CA ALA A 267 4.34 -16.69 14.53
C ALA A 267 3.68 -17.24 15.80
N TYR A 268 2.59 -16.61 16.24
CA TYR A 268 1.85 -17.02 17.42
C TYR A 268 1.03 -18.27 17.11
N ALA A 269 1.08 -19.25 18.02
CA ALA A 269 0.20 -20.41 17.94
C ALA A 269 -1.27 -19.98 17.94
N ILE A 270 -2.10 -20.69 17.17
CA ILE A 270 -3.53 -20.42 17.08
C ILE A 270 -4.19 -20.80 18.42
N THR A 271 -4.87 -19.86 19.06
CA THR A 271 -5.60 -20.08 20.32
C THR A 271 -7.09 -19.77 20.15
N GLU A 272 -7.91 -20.33 21.03
CA GLU A 272 -9.37 -20.18 20.98
C GLU A 272 -9.86 -18.85 21.56
N ASP A 273 -9.07 -18.17 22.39
CA ASP A 273 -9.53 -17.02 23.18
C ASP A 273 -10.03 -15.85 22.32
N ILE A 274 -9.43 -15.64 21.15
CA ILE A 274 -9.86 -14.58 20.23
C ILE A 274 -11.11 -14.97 19.43
N PHE A 275 -11.47 -16.25 19.40
CA PHE A 275 -12.64 -16.79 18.73
C PHE A 275 -13.82 -16.97 19.70
N ARG A 276 -14.05 -15.95 20.53
CA ARG A 276 -15.25 -15.83 21.38
C ARG A 276 -15.99 -14.55 21.03
N ILE A 277 -17.32 -14.61 21.01
CA ILE A 277 -18.14 -13.44 20.66
C ILE A 277 -17.89 -12.24 21.58
N SER A 278 -17.63 -12.49 22.87
CA SER A 278 -17.27 -11.47 23.85
C SER A 278 -15.93 -10.78 23.57
N HIS A 279 -15.03 -11.40 22.79
CA HIS A 279 -13.77 -10.78 22.41
C HIS A 279 -13.98 -9.63 21.41
N PHE A 280 -15.09 -9.62 20.66
CA PHE A 280 -15.38 -8.57 19.67
C PHE A 280 -15.45 -7.16 20.29
N SER A 281 -15.91 -7.03 21.54
CA SER A 281 -15.94 -5.75 22.27
C SER A 281 -14.55 -5.13 22.44
N SER A 282 -13.48 -5.94 22.39
CA SER A 282 -12.10 -5.44 22.40
C SER A 282 -11.57 -5.00 21.02
N CYS A 283 -12.33 -5.26 19.96
CA CYS A 283 -11.99 -5.02 18.55
C CYS A 283 -12.77 -3.84 17.94
N LEU A 284 -13.32 -2.94 18.75
CA LEU A 284 -14.17 -1.84 18.27
C LEU A 284 -13.37 -0.60 17.88
N SER A 285 -12.36 -0.23 18.70
CA SER A 285 -11.44 0.87 18.42
C SER A 285 -10.38 0.47 17.37
N GLN A 286 -9.74 1.45 16.74
CA GLN A 286 -8.71 1.17 15.73
C GLN A 286 -7.56 0.33 16.30
N SER A 287 -7.11 0.63 17.54
CA SER A 287 -6.07 -0.14 18.21
C SER A 287 -6.48 -1.59 18.47
N GLY A 288 -7.75 -1.82 18.81
CA GLY A 288 -8.30 -3.17 18.97
C GLY A 288 -8.33 -3.94 17.65
N ILE A 289 -8.76 -3.28 16.58
CA ILE A 289 -8.76 -3.82 15.21
C ILE A 289 -7.35 -4.18 14.74
N GLU A 290 -6.37 -3.30 14.97
CA GLU A 290 -4.98 -3.53 14.59
C GLU A 290 -4.39 -4.73 15.33
N LYS A 291 -4.60 -4.82 16.65
CA LYS A 291 -4.18 -5.97 17.45
C LYS A 291 -4.82 -7.27 16.98
N TYR A 292 -6.12 -7.26 16.70
CA TYR A 292 -6.81 -8.43 16.14
C TYR A 292 -6.22 -8.81 14.78
N ASN A 293 -6.05 -7.86 13.87
CA ASN A 293 -5.53 -8.09 12.53
C ASN A 293 -4.07 -8.56 12.52
N GLN A 294 -3.25 -8.07 13.45
CA GLN A 294 -1.89 -8.55 13.69
C GLN A 294 -1.92 -10.05 14.03
N ILE A 295 -2.72 -10.46 15.02
CA ILE A 295 -2.86 -11.87 15.41
C ILE A 295 -3.38 -12.72 14.25
N ILE A 296 -4.41 -12.26 13.53
CA ILE A 296 -4.94 -12.94 12.33
C ILE A 296 -3.87 -13.07 11.23
N GLY A 297 -2.98 -12.10 11.08
CA GLY A 297 -1.83 -12.17 10.18
C GLY A 297 -0.89 -13.33 10.52
N HIS A 298 -0.58 -13.51 11.81
CA HIS A 298 0.23 -14.64 12.28
C HIS A 298 -0.49 -15.97 12.01
N TYR A 299 -1.79 -16.05 12.28
CA TYR A 299 -2.58 -17.27 12.08
C TYR A 299 -2.68 -17.64 10.60
N ASN A 300 -2.87 -16.67 9.72
CA ASN A 300 -2.96 -16.89 8.28
C ASN A 300 -1.63 -17.34 7.66
N LEU A 301 -0.49 -16.88 8.19
CA LEU A 301 0.81 -17.45 7.81
C LEU A 301 0.87 -18.94 8.15
N LEU A 302 0.52 -19.32 9.39
CA LEU A 302 0.54 -20.72 9.82
C LEU A 302 -0.41 -21.58 8.99
N ILE A 303 -1.63 -21.10 8.72
CA ILE A 303 -2.59 -21.79 7.85
C ILE A 303 -2.04 -22.00 6.45
N ASN A 304 -1.40 -20.97 5.87
CA ASN A 304 -0.80 -21.07 4.54
C ASN A 304 0.34 -22.09 4.51
N LEU A 305 1.27 -22.04 5.47
CA LEU A 305 2.38 -22.99 5.58
C LEU A 305 1.88 -24.42 5.81
N TYR A 306 0.87 -24.59 6.67
CA TYR A 306 0.23 -25.88 6.94
C TYR A 306 -0.37 -26.47 5.66
N ASN A 307 -1.16 -25.67 4.94
CA ASN A 307 -1.78 -26.08 3.67
C ASN A 307 -0.72 -26.48 2.63
N GLN A 308 0.33 -25.68 2.47
CA GLN A 308 1.40 -25.99 1.51
C GLN A 308 2.16 -27.27 1.88
N THR A 309 2.39 -27.52 3.18
CA THR A 309 3.12 -28.71 3.63
C THR A 309 2.27 -29.97 3.40
N LYS A 310 1.00 -29.94 3.79
CA LYS A 310 0.05 -31.05 3.57
C LYS A 310 -0.18 -31.35 2.08
N GLU A 311 -0.29 -30.33 1.24
CA GLU A 311 -0.41 -30.53 -0.20
C GLU A 311 0.82 -31.18 -0.84
N ARG A 312 2.01 -30.94 -0.28
CA ARG A 312 3.24 -31.60 -0.74
C ARG A 312 3.28 -33.07 -0.34
N GLU A 313 2.82 -33.42 0.87
CA GLU A 313 2.70 -34.82 1.31
C GLU A 313 1.83 -35.65 0.37
N GLU A 314 0.72 -35.07 -0.09
CA GLU A 314 -0.21 -35.73 -1.03
C GLU A 314 0.13 -35.48 -2.51
N LYS A 315 1.27 -34.85 -2.84
CA LYS A 315 1.58 -34.46 -4.23
C LYS A 315 1.70 -35.67 -5.16
N HIS A 316 2.30 -36.75 -4.66
CA HIS A 316 2.56 -38.00 -5.39
C HIS A 316 1.35 -38.95 -5.45
N LEU A 317 0.30 -38.68 -4.68
CA LEU A 317 -0.90 -39.50 -4.65
C LEU A 317 -1.84 -39.19 -5.82
N ASP A 318 -2.59 -40.20 -6.24
CA ASP A 318 -3.62 -40.02 -7.27
C ASP A 318 -4.75 -39.13 -6.76
N LYS A 319 -5.45 -38.45 -7.69
CA LYS A 319 -6.51 -37.47 -7.34
C LYS A 319 -7.63 -38.05 -6.46
N LYS A 320 -7.88 -39.36 -6.53
CA LYS A 320 -8.90 -40.06 -5.72
C LYS A 320 -8.42 -40.37 -4.29
N GLU A 321 -7.11 -40.39 -4.07
CA GLU A 321 -6.46 -40.71 -2.79
C GLU A 321 -6.12 -39.44 -1.98
N LYS A 322 -6.24 -38.25 -2.58
CA LYS A 322 -6.05 -36.96 -1.91
C LYS A 322 -7.21 -36.68 -0.96
N ILE A 323 -6.96 -36.84 0.33
CA ILE A 323 -7.94 -36.64 1.40
C ILE A 323 -7.89 -35.20 1.88
N PHE A 324 -6.71 -34.58 1.86
CA PHE A 324 -6.50 -33.24 2.37
C PHE A 324 -7.37 -32.19 1.69
N LYS A 325 -7.94 -31.30 2.52
CA LYS A 325 -8.64 -30.10 2.09
C LYS A 325 -8.01 -28.92 2.79
N ARG A 326 -7.70 -27.86 2.04
CA ARG A 326 -7.14 -26.62 2.60
C ARG A 326 -7.99 -26.08 3.74
N LEU A 327 -7.32 -25.64 4.80
CA LEU A 327 -7.89 -24.75 5.81
C LEU A 327 -8.06 -23.36 5.18
N PRO A 328 -9.27 -22.76 5.21
CA PRO A 328 -9.46 -21.39 4.76
C PRO A 328 -8.72 -20.39 5.68
N PRO A 329 -8.23 -19.26 5.14
CA PRO A 329 -7.65 -18.18 5.94
C PRO A 329 -8.73 -17.36 6.64
N PHE A 330 -8.43 -16.82 7.82
CA PHE A 330 -9.32 -15.92 8.55
C PHE A 330 -9.35 -14.53 7.91
N LYS A 331 -10.49 -13.86 8.04
CA LYS A 331 -10.74 -12.51 7.54
C LYS A 331 -10.14 -11.48 8.50
N THR A 332 -9.50 -10.44 7.96
CA THR A 332 -9.16 -9.25 8.73
C THR A 332 -10.37 -8.32 8.83
N LEU A 333 -10.44 -7.56 9.92
CA LEU A 333 -11.41 -6.50 10.14
C LEU A 333 -10.99 -5.24 9.37
N TRP A 334 -11.97 -4.48 8.89
CA TRP A 334 -11.72 -3.18 8.29
C TRP A 334 -11.28 -2.18 9.36
N LYS A 335 -10.42 -1.24 8.96
CA LYS A 335 -10.02 -0.10 9.79
C LYS A 335 -11.24 0.67 10.31
N GLN A 336 -11.14 1.32 11.46
CA GLN A 336 -12.22 2.14 11.98
C GLN A 336 -12.40 3.42 11.14
N ILE A 337 -13.61 3.98 11.13
CA ILE A 337 -13.88 5.29 10.55
C ILE A 337 -13.11 6.36 11.34
N GLY A 338 -12.54 7.33 10.61
CA GLY A 338 -11.85 8.46 11.21
C GLY A 338 -10.44 8.16 11.73
N CYS A 339 -9.94 6.91 11.58
CA CYS A 339 -8.59 6.57 12.03
C CYS A 339 -7.52 6.78 10.95
N GLY A 340 -6.31 7.07 11.41
CA GLY A 340 -5.08 6.88 10.64
C GLY A 340 -4.44 8.16 10.12
N LYS A 341 -3.12 8.23 10.33
CA LYS A 341 -2.24 9.11 9.55
C LYS A 341 -2.30 8.67 8.09
N LYS A 342 -2.70 9.58 7.20
CA LYS A 342 -2.47 9.39 5.76
C LYS A 342 -1.00 9.61 5.50
N ASP A 343 -0.17 8.60 5.77
CA ASP A 343 1.19 8.61 5.25
C ASP A 343 1.06 8.57 3.72
N PRO A 344 1.62 9.56 3.00
CA PRO A 344 1.61 9.52 1.56
C PRO A 344 2.34 8.25 1.08
N PRO A 345 1.89 7.62 -0.02
CA PRO A 345 2.50 6.40 -0.54
C PRO A 345 4.00 6.56 -0.88
N PHE A 346 4.45 7.81 -1.03
CA PHE A 346 5.84 8.19 -1.20
C PHE A 346 6.24 9.17 -0.10
N PHE A 347 7.43 9.02 0.47
CA PHE A 347 7.98 10.07 1.32
C PHE A 347 8.16 11.34 0.50
N LYS A 348 7.75 12.48 1.05
CA LYS A 348 7.95 13.77 0.41
C LYS A 348 9.31 14.31 0.82
N LEU A 349 10.16 14.63 -0.14
CA LEU A 349 11.34 15.45 0.09
C LEU A 349 10.85 16.83 0.56
N THR A 350 11.13 17.17 1.81
CA THR A 350 10.65 18.41 2.43
C THR A 350 11.67 19.54 2.34
N HIS A 351 12.95 19.21 2.25
CA HIS A 351 14.05 20.17 2.24
C HIS A 351 15.17 19.75 1.26
N ASN A 352 16.10 20.66 1.00
CA ASN A 352 17.26 20.36 0.17
C ASN A 352 18.38 19.73 1.00
N THR A 353 18.70 20.33 2.16
CA THR A 353 19.83 19.91 3.01
C THR A 353 19.38 19.26 4.32
N LYS A 354 20.28 18.48 4.93
CA LYS A 354 20.07 17.82 6.23
C LYS A 354 19.82 18.80 7.34
N ALA A 355 20.56 19.91 7.38
CA ALA A 355 20.41 20.97 8.38
C ALA A 355 18.98 21.54 8.36
N GLN A 356 18.48 21.91 7.18
CA GLN A 356 17.11 22.41 6.99
C GLN A 356 16.06 21.39 7.44
N ALA A 357 16.25 20.11 7.11
CA ALA A 357 15.36 19.04 7.54
C ALA A 357 15.38 18.84 9.07
N GLN A 358 16.56 18.97 9.68
CA GLN A 358 16.75 18.76 11.11
C GLN A 358 16.14 19.88 11.96
N GLU A 359 16.26 21.13 11.53
CA GLU A 359 15.62 22.29 12.15
C GLU A 359 14.09 22.20 12.11
N ASN A 360 13.52 21.49 11.13
CA ASN A 360 12.07 21.37 10.92
C ASN A 360 11.49 20.03 11.39
N LYS A 361 12.18 19.28 12.26
CA LYS A 361 11.67 18.03 12.85
C LYS A 361 10.34 18.20 13.59
N GLU A 362 10.09 19.38 14.14
CA GLU A 362 8.81 19.70 14.81
C GLU A 362 7.64 19.83 13.82
N LYS A 363 7.94 20.21 12.56
CA LYS A 363 6.94 20.49 11.51
C LYS A 363 6.58 19.25 10.68
N TYR A 364 7.49 18.28 10.60
CA TYR A 364 7.30 17.06 9.82
C TYR A 364 7.67 15.82 10.63
N ASN A 365 6.77 14.84 10.68
CA ASN A 365 6.97 13.58 11.40
C ASN A 365 8.17 12.75 10.88
N LYS A 366 8.54 12.93 9.59
CA LYS A 366 9.71 12.35 8.94
C LYS A 366 10.26 13.36 7.91
N PRO A 367 11.08 14.35 8.31
CA PRO A 367 11.67 15.28 7.36
C PRO A 367 12.75 14.55 6.56
N TYR A 368 12.63 14.56 5.24
CA TYR A 368 13.63 14.01 4.33
C TYR A 368 14.21 15.16 3.50
N SER A 369 15.54 15.20 3.41
CA SER A 369 16.25 16.09 2.51
C SER A 369 16.77 15.34 1.28
N VAL A 370 16.99 16.09 0.19
CA VAL A 370 17.65 15.56 -1.02
C VAL A 370 19.03 15.00 -0.64
N GLU A 371 19.81 15.77 0.11
CA GLU A 371 21.14 15.39 0.61
C GLU A 371 21.12 14.06 1.40
N GLN A 372 20.17 13.87 2.33
CA GLN A 372 20.01 12.60 3.06
C GLN A 372 19.80 11.40 2.13
N ILE A 373 18.97 11.55 1.10
CA ILE A 373 18.64 10.44 0.20
C ILE A 373 19.84 10.10 -0.70
N LEU A 374 20.56 11.13 -1.18
CA LEU A 374 21.77 10.94 -1.99
C LEU A 374 22.87 10.24 -1.18
N GLU A 375 23.07 10.64 0.08
CA GLU A 375 24.03 9.97 0.96
C GLU A 375 23.63 8.52 1.25
N GLN A 376 22.34 8.25 1.48
CA GLN A 376 21.85 6.87 1.64
C GLN A 376 22.08 6.03 0.38
N ALA A 377 21.90 6.61 -0.80
CA ALA A 377 22.20 5.94 -2.06
C ALA A 377 23.70 5.63 -2.17
N LYS A 378 24.58 6.59 -1.82
CA LYS A 378 26.04 6.39 -1.79
C LYS A 378 26.43 5.25 -0.84
N ILE A 379 25.98 5.29 0.42
CA ILE A 379 26.24 4.23 1.41
C ILE A 379 25.75 2.86 0.91
N ALA A 380 24.59 2.81 0.24
CA ALA A 380 24.09 1.59 -0.36
C ALA A 380 25.01 1.11 -1.50
N GLY A 381 25.47 2.01 -2.37
CA GLY A 381 26.43 1.69 -3.43
C GLY A 381 27.77 1.19 -2.87
N GLU A 382 28.34 1.88 -1.88
CA GLU A 382 29.54 1.45 -1.16
C GLU A 382 29.37 0.06 -0.57
N LYS A 383 28.19 -0.29 -0.04
CA LYS A 383 27.93 -1.63 0.49
C LYS A 383 27.76 -2.69 -0.59
N TYR A 384 26.96 -2.42 -1.61
CA TYR A 384 26.46 -3.43 -2.55
C TYR A 384 27.27 -3.54 -3.84
N PHE A 385 28.14 -2.58 -4.15
CA PHE A 385 28.96 -2.57 -5.36
C PHE A 385 30.45 -2.88 -5.12
N GLN A 386 30.84 -3.28 -3.90
CA GLN A 386 32.18 -3.78 -3.60
C GLN A 386 32.48 -5.13 -4.28
N GLU A 387 33.76 -5.42 -4.53
CA GLU A 387 34.21 -6.63 -5.22
C GLU A 387 33.87 -7.96 -4.50
N LYS A 388 33.81 -7.93 -3.17
CA LYS A 388 33.48 -9.07 -2.31
C LYS A 388 32.75 -8.60 -1.06
N SER A 389 31.90 -9.44 -0.50
CA SER A 389 31.32 -9.24 0.82
C SER A 389 32.30 -9.65 1.93
N ASP A 390 32.16 -9.03 3.10
CA ASP A 390 32.97 -9.36 4.28
C ASP A 390 32.45 -10.59 5.05
N ASP A 391 31.21 -11.02 4.80
CA ASP A 391 30.50 -12.04 5.58
C ASP A 391 30.47 -13.43 4.92
N GLY A 392 31.12 -13.58 3.76
CA GLY A 392 31.21 -14.86 3.03
C GLY A 392 29.90 -15.31 2.39
N ILE A 393 28.88 -14.44 2.35
CA ILE A 393 27.60 -14.64 1.66
C ILE A 393 27.59 -13.76 0.42
N ILE A 394 27.07 -14.24 -0.71
CA ILE A 394 26.95 -13.45 -1.96
C ILE A 394 26.01 -12.27 -1.73
N ASN A 395 26.58 -11.12 -1.44
CA ASN A 395 25.85 -9.94 -1.01
C ASN A 395 26.16 -8.69 -1.84
N THR A 396 27.15 -8.75 -2.73
CA THR A 396 27.47 -7.65 -3.65
C THR A 396 27.12 -8.02 -5.08
N VAL A 397 26.87 -6.99 -5.90
CA VAL A 397 26.61 -7.18 -7.33
C VAL A 397 27.82 -7.81 -8.02
N PRO A 398 29.07 -7.32 -7.88
CA PRO A 398 30.23 -7.97 -8.52
C PRO A 398 30.41 -9.44 -8.14
N GLU A 399 30.18 -9.80 -6.88
CA GLU A 399 30.26 -11.18 -6.41
C GLU A 399 29.15 -12.05 -7.01
N PHE A 400 27.93 -11.53 -7.12
CA PHE A 400 26.83 -12.20 -7.81
C PHE A 400 27.13 -12.42 -9.30
N LEU A 401 27.67 -11.41 -9.99
CA LEU A 401 28.07 -11.55 -11.40
C LEU A 401 29.15 -12.63 -11.56
N ARG A 402 30.12 -12.68 -10.65
CA ARG A 402 31.17 -13.71 -10.64
C ARG A 402 30.58 -15.10 -10.43
N TYR A 403 29.70 -15.25 -9.43
CA TYR A 403 28.99 -16.49 -9.16
C TYR A 403 28.20 -17.00 -10.37
N ILE A 404 27.54 -16.12 -11.12
CA ILE A 404 26.81 -16.52 -12.33
C ILE A 404 27.76 -16.93 -13.48
N LEU A 405 28.92 -16.29 -13.61
CA LEU A 405 29.92 -16.67 -14.63
C LEU A 405 30.69 -17.95 -14.28
N GLU A 406 30.87 -18.24 -12.99
CA GLU A 406 31.62 -19.39 -12.49
C GLU A 406 30.77 -20.63 -12.25
N LYS A 407 29.47 -20.58 -12.58
CA LYS A 407 28.60 -21.75 -12.52
C LYS A 407 29.18 -22.91 -13.35
N GLU A 408 29.38 -24.06 -12.71
CA GLU A 408 29.96 -25.25 -13.34
C GLU A 408 29.21 -25.64 -14.62
N ASN A 409 29.96 -25.90 -15.69
CA ASN A 409 29.48 -26.39 -16.99
C ASN A 409 28.41 -25.51 -17.69
N ASP A 410 28.35 -24.21 -17.41
CA ASP A 410 27.30 -23.31 -17.95
C ASP A 410 25.88 -23.78 -17.59
N ASN A 411 25.66 -24.42 -16.44
CA ASN A 411 24.34 -24.86 -16.01
C ASN A 411 23.52 -23.70 -15.40
N TYR A 412 22.49 -23.26 -16.11
CA TYR A 412 21.61 -22.17 -15.67
C TYR A 412 20.22 -22.64 -15.22
N GLU A 413 20.07 -23.93 -14.91
CA GLU A 413 18.86 -24.46 -14.27
C GLU A 413 18.55 -23.69 -12.99
N GLY A 414 17.28 -23.34 -12.80
CA GLY A 414 16.82 -22.56 -11.66
C GLY A 414 17.20 -21.08 -11.69
N VAL A 415 17.80 -20.58 -12.77
CA VAL A 415 18.05 -19.13 -13.00
C VAL A 415 17.03 -18.60 -13.99
N TYR A 416 16.40 -17.47 -13.66
CA TYR A 416 15.30 -16.93 -14.44
C TYR A 416 15.51 -15.45 -14.77
N TRP A 417 15.09 -15.03 -15.96
CA TRP A 417 14.82 -13.63 -16.27
C TRP A 417 13.34 -13.34 -16.24
N SER A 418 12.98 -12.13 -15.81
CA SER A 418 11.61 -11.66 -15.96
C SER A 418 11.31 -11.33 -17.43
N LYS A 419 10.02 -11.34 -17.80
CA LYS A 419 9.57 -10.85 -19.11
C LYS A 419 10.09 -9.44 -19.41
N ALA A 420 10.09 -8.56 -18.40
CA ALA A 420 10.61 -7.20 -18.53
C ALA A 420 12.12 -7.17 -18.81
N ALA A 421 12.90 -8.00 -18.12
CA ALA A 421 14.34 -8.11 -18.35
C ALA A 421 14.63 -8.59 -19.79
N LEU A 422 13.89 -9.61 -20.27
CA LEU A 422 14.05 -10.10 -21.63
C LEU A 422 13.73 -9.03 -22.68
N ASN A 423 12.66 -8.24 -22.49
CA ASN A 423 12.33 -7.14 -23.41
C ASN A 423 13.44 -6.08 -23.46
N THR A 424 14.02 -5.73 -22.31
CA THR A 424 15.15 -4.79 -22.24
C THR A 424 16.39 -5.36 -22.91
N ILE A 425 16.75 -6.60 -22.60
CA ILE A 425 17.92 -7.27 -23.14
C ILE A 425 17.77 -7.46 -24.66
N SER A 426 16.61 -7.89 -25.12
CA SER A 426 16.38 -8.08 -26.55
C SER A 426 16.48 -6.79 -27.34
N ASN A 427 15.83 -5.73 -26.87
CA ASN A 427 15.92 -4.41 -27.50
C ASN A 427 17.33 -3.83 -27.45
N LYS A 428 18.13 -4.16 -26.44
CA LYS A 428 19.48 -3.61 -26.30
C LYS A 428 20.52 -4.40 -27.09
N TYR A 429 20.45 -5.74 -27.08
CA TYR A 429 21.55 -6.59 -27.55
C TYR A 429 21.30 -7.27 -28.90
N PHE A 430 20.08 -7.67 -29.24
CA PHE A 430 19.82 -8.49 -30.42
C PHE A 430 19.43 -7.67 -31.65
N THR A 431 19.91 -8.05 -32.83
CA THR A 431 19.50 -7.43 -34.10
C THR A 431 18.06 -7.79 -34.45
N ASN A 432 17.74 -9.09 -34.47
CA ASN A 432 16.43 -9.58 -34.88
C ASN A 432 15.77 -10.40 -33.76
N TYR A 433 15.03 -9.70 -32.88
CA TYR A 433 14.28 -10.36 -31.81
C TYR A 433 13.12 -11.20 -32.32
N HIS A 434 12.53 -10.88 -33.48
CA HIS A 434 11.41 -11.63 -34.05
C HIS A 434 11.82 -13.07 -34.40
N ASP A 435 12.96 -13.23 -35.06
CA ASP A 435 13.52 -14.54 -35.38
C ASP A 435 13.87 -15.35 -34.12
N LEU A 436 14.46 -14.70 -33.11
CA LEU A 436 14.71 -15.34 -31.82
C LEU A 436 13.41 -15.77 -31.12
N LYS A 437 12.35 -14.95 -31.19
CA LYS A 437 11.04 -15.25 -30.60
C LYS A 437 10.41 -16.49 -31.25
N ASP A 438 10.54 -16.64 -32.57
CA ASP A 438 10.05 -17.82 -33.29
C ASP A 438 10.83 -19.08 -32.92
N ARG A 439 12.16 -19.00 -32.78
CA ARG A 439 12.98 -20.11 -32.31
C ARG A 439 12.65 -20.52 -30.87
N LEU A 440 12.40 -19.55 -29.99
CA LEU A 440 11.97 -19.80 -28.61
C LEU A 440 10.57 -20.42 -28.51
N LYS A 441 9.69 -20.12 -29.48
CA LYS A 441 8.39 -20.79 -29.62
C LYS A 441 8.55 -22.23 -30.08
N ILE A 442 9.44 -22.50 -31.03
CA ILE A 442 9.71 -23.86 -31.54
C ILE A 442 10.30 -24.75 -30.44
N ALA A 443 11.21 -24.20 -29.62
CA ALA A 443 11.83 -24.90 -28.50
C ALA A 443 10.93 -25.05 -27.27
N GLU A 444 9.65 -24.69 -27.37
CA GLU A 444 8.65 -24.72 -26.28
C GLU A 444 9.04 -23.91 -25.01
N VAL A 445 10.04 -23.04 -25.11
CA VAL A 445 10.39 -22.07 -24.05
C VAL A 445 9.28 -21.02 -23.92
N PHE A 446 8.66 -20.64 -25.04
CA PHE A 446 7.45 -19.82 -25.06
C PHE A 446 6.20 -20.62 -25.42
N GLN A 447 5.06 -20.24 -24.83
CA GLN A 447 3.79 -20.92 -25.06
C GLN A 447 3.05 -20.36 -26.28
N LYS A 448 2.27 -21.19 -26.96
CA LYS A 448 1.32 -20.71 -27.99
C LYS A 448 0.29 -19.78 -27.35
N ALA A 449 -0.02 -18.69 -28.04
CA ALA A 449 -1.07 -17.77 -27.58
C ALA A 449 -2.46 -18.42 -27.65
N THR A 450 -3.36 -17.99 -26.77
CA THR A 450 -4.77 -18.41 -26.77
C THR A 450 -5.48 -17.93 -28.03
N LYS A 451 -6.41 -18.75 -28.58
CA LYS A 451 -7.24 -18.37 -29.73
C LYS A 451 -7.94 -17.03 -29.47
N GLY A 452 -7.72 -16.05 -30.35
CA GLY A 452 -8.28 -14.68 -30.24
C GLY A 452 -7.33 -13.61 -29.68
N SER A 453 -6.08 -13.97 -29.36
CA SER A 453 -5.00 -13.05 -28.98
C SER A 453 -4.43 -12.32 -30.20
N GLU A 454 -4.14 -11.01 -30.08
CA GLU A 454 -3.35 -10.24 -31.06
C GLU A 454 -1.86 -10.65 -31.08
N GLU A 455 -1.35 -11.25 -30.00
CA GLU A 455 0.03 -11.75 -29.93
C GLU A 455 0.13 -13.20 -30.45
N ASP A 456 1.15 -13.50 -31.27
CA ASP A 456 1.42 -14.84 -31.83
C ASP A 456 2.02 -15.86 -30.83
N VAL A 457 2.48 -15.37 -29.67
CA VAL A 457 3.22 -16.14 -28.66
C VAL A 457 2.99 -15.55 -27.27
N LYS A 458 2.71 -16.40 -26.28
CA LYS A 458 2.62 -16.01 -24.87
C LYS A 458 4.00 -16.18 -24.21
N ILE A 459 4.65 -15.05 -23.91
CA ILE A 459 5.93 -15.00 -23.17
C ILE A 459 5.65 -15.22 -21.67
N PRO A 460 6.30 -16.20 -21.00
CA PRO A 460 6.18 -16.41 -19.56
C PRO A 460 6.65 -15.19 -18.73
N GLU A 461 6.08 -14.99 -17.55
CA GLU A 461 6.53 -13.91 -16.63
C GLU A 461 7.94 -14.15 -16.10
N ALA A 462 8.35 -15.42 -15.97
CA ALA A 462 9.70 -15.85 -15.65
C ALA A 462 10.17 -16.87 -16.70
N ILE A 463 11.29 -16.57 -17.35
CA ILE A 463 11.91 -17.37 -18.40
C ILE A 463 13.16 -18.02 -17.83
N GLU A 464 13.20 -19.34 -17.79
CA GLU A 464 14.38 -20.09 -17.35
C GLU A 464 15.53 -19.93 -18.35
N LEU A 465 16.72 -19.61 -17.84
CA LEU A 465 17.88 -19.30 -18.66
C LEU A 465 18.46 -20.52 -19.37
N GLU A 466 18.34 -21.72 -18.79
CA GLU A 466 18.83 -22.95 -19.42
C GLU A 466 18.19 -23.17 -20.79
N GLY A 467 16.85 -23.20 -20.83
CA GLY A 467 16.10 -23.34 -22.09
C GLY A 467 16.32 -22.17 -23.05
N LEU A 468 16.38 -20.94 -22.53
CA LEU A 468 16.67 -19.76 -23.35
C LEU A 468 18.05 -19.84 -24.00
N PHE A 469 19.09 -20.17 -23.24
CA PHE A 469 20.48 -20.20 -23.71
C PHE A 469 20.75 -21.36 -24.64
N ALA A 470 20.10 -22.51 -24.46
CA ALA A 470 20.14 -23.59 -25.44
C ALA A 470 19.70 -23.10 -26.83
N VAL A 471 18.64 -22.29 -26.91
CA VAL A 471 18.18 -21.69 -28.17
C VAL A 471 19.17 -20.66 -28.70
N LEU A 472 19.69 -19.76 -27.84
CA LEU A 472 20.68 -18.77 -28.28
C LEU A 472 21.92 -19.45 -28.87
N ASN A 473 22.44 -20.47 -28.20
CA ASN A 473 23.66 -21.18 -28.58
C ASN A 473 23.53 -22.03 -29.85
N SER A 474 22.30 -22.32 -30.28
CA SER A 474 22.03 -23.00 -31.55
C SER A 474 22.10 -22.08 -32.78
N THR A 475 22.37 -20.78 -32.60
CA THR A 475 22.41 -19.81 -33.70
C THR A 475 23.72 -19.92 -34.48
N ASP A 476 23.66 -20.16 -35.79
CA ASP A 476 24.83 -20.11 -36.67
C ASP A 476 25.31 -18.66 -36.92
N ASN A 477 26.60 -18.49 -37.22
CA ASN A 477 27.21 -17.21 -37.59
C ASN A 477 26.99 -16.05 -36.59
N TRP A 478 26.71 -16.37 -35.32
CA TRP A 478 26.39 -15.37 -34.30
C TRP A 478 27.53 -14.38 -33.98
N LYS A 479 28.77 -14.70 -34.39
CA LYS A 479 29.94 -13.83 -34.25
C LYS A 479 30.04 -12.76 -35.34
N GLU A 480 29.28 -12.87 -36.43
CA GLU A 480 29.28 -11.88 -37.50
C GLU A 480 28.55 -10.60 -37.07
N GLU A 481 29.11 -9.45 -37.43
CA GLU A 481 28.57 -8.14 -37.05
C GLU A 481 27.18 -7.92 -37.64
N GLY A 482 26.26 -7.42 -36.81
CA GLY A 482 24.89 -7.13 -37.22
C GLY A 482 23.99 -8.36 -37.43
N ILE A 483 24.51 -9.59 -37.37
CA ILE A 483 23.68 -10.79 -37.58
C ILE A 483 22.89 -11.15 -36.33
N PHE A 484 23.59 -11.46 -35.22
CA PHE A 484 22.94 -11.85 -33.97
C PHE A 484 22.88 -10.70 -32.97
N PHE A 485 24.04 -10.08 -32.73
CA PHE A 485 24.15 -8.86 -31.92
C PHE A 485 24.07 -7.62 -32.79
N LYS A 486 23.46 -6.55 -32.26
CA LYS A 486 23.33 -5.27 -32.98
C LYS A 486 24.69 -4.71 -33.38
N GLU A 487 24.80 -4.24 -34.61
CA GLU A 487 25.98 -3.55 -35.14
C GLU A 487 26.40 -2.37 -34.27
N SER A 488 25.43 -1.65 -33.68
CA SER A 488 25.69 -0.50 -32.79
C SER A 488 26.49 -0.84 -31.52
N LEU A 489 26.64 -2.13 -31.18
CA LEU A 489 27.40 -2.59 -30.01
C LEU A 489 28.88 -2.81 -30.31
N THR A 490 29.25 -2.87 -31.59
CA THR A 490 30.61 -3.16 -32.06
C THR A 490 31.11 -2.13 -33.09
N GLU A 491 30.24 -1.26 -33.59
CA GLU A 491 30.60 -0.22 -34.55
C GLU A 491 31.63 0.77 -33.96
N ARG A 492 32.46 1.33 -34.84
CA ARG A 492 33.43 2.34 -34.47
C ARG A 492 32.74 3.68 -34.28
N LEU A 493 32.83 4.22 -33.07
CA LEU A 493 32.22 5.50 -32.70
C LEU A 493 33.25 6.62 -32.62
N LYS A 494 32.78 7.88 -32.74
CA LYS A 494 33.63 9.07 -32.62
C LYS A 494 33.98 9.40 -31.17
N ASP A 495 33.09 9.08 -30.23
CA ASP A 495 33.33 9.24 -28.79
C ASP A 495 34.32 8.17 -28.32
N GLU A 496 35.40 8.58 -27.64
CA GLU A 496 36.47 7.68 -27.24
C GLU A 496 36.02 6.65 -26.19
N LYS A 497 35.13 7.05 -25.27
CA LYS A 497 34.62 6.17 -24.20
C LYS A 497 33.66 5.13 -24.78
N GLU A 498 32.72 5.57 -25.62
CA GLU A 498 31.80 4.66 -26.32
C GLU A 498 32.54 3.74 -27.29
N ASN A 499 33.56 4.23 -27.99
CA ASN A 499 34.37 3.41 -28.88
C ASN A 499 35.19 2.36 -28.11
N SER A 500 35.79 2.72 -26.97
CA SER A 500 36.48 1.77 -26.09
C SER A 500 35.54 0.68 -25.59
N ARG A 501 34.31 1.05 -25.22
CA ARG A 501 33.24 0.11 -24.84
C ARG A 501 32.87 -0.86 -25.97
N ASN A 502 32.70 -0.35 -27.19
CA ASN A 502 32.40 -1.19 -28.35
C ASN A 502 33.56 -2.14 -28.70
N GLN A 503 34.81 -1.69 -28.59
CA GLN A 503 35.99 -2.54 -28.75
C GLN A 503 36.05 -3.67 -27.71
N LYS A 504 35.71 -3.37 -26.45
CA LYS A 504 35.63 -4.38 -25.38
C LYS A 504 34.55 -5.42 -25.67
N ARG A 505 33.37 -4.99 -26.15
CA ARG A 505 32.29 -5.90 -26.55
C ARG A 505 32.67 -6.77 -27.74
N GLN A 506 33.34 -6.20 -28.74
CA GLN A 506 33.86 -6.95 -29.89
C GLN A 506 34.83 -8.04 -29.45
N LYS A 507 35.75 -7.72 -28.53
CA LYS A 507 36.65 -8.71 -27.91
C LYS A 507 35.89 -9.81 -27.17
N ILE A 508 34.88 -9.46 -26.37
CA ILE A 508 34.02 -10.43 -25.67
C ILE A 508 33.35 -11.40 -26.65
N ILE A 509 32.81 -10.90 -27.77
CA ILE A 509 32.16 -11.73 -28.79
C ILE A 509 33.15 -12.69 -29.46
N GLN A 510 34.36 -12.21 -29.77
CA GLN A 510 35.39 -13.03 -30.41
C GLN A 510 35.88 -14.16 -29.50
N GLU A 511 36.13 -13.85 -28.22
CA GLU A 511 36.67 -14.79 -27.22
C GLU A 511 35.65 -15.78 -26.67
N ALA A 512 34.36 -15.49 -26.73
CA ALA A 512 33.33 -16.39 -26.22
C ALA A 512 33.16 -17.63 -27.12
N GLU A 513 32.95 -18.78 -26.48
CA GLU A 513 32.68 -20.04 -27.18
C GLU A 513 31.21 -20.14 -27.60
N LYS A 514 30.32 -19.58 -26.78
CA LYS A 514 28.86 -19.64 -26.92
C LYS A 514 28.25 -18.24 -26.97
N SER A 515 27.17 -18.08 -27.71
CA SER A 515 26.47 -16.79 -27.82
C SER A 515 25.87 -16.32 -26.48
N SER A 516 25.36 -17.24 -25.65
CA SER A 516 24.84 -16.92 -24.31
C SER A 516 25.93 -16.41 -23.38
N GLN A 517 27.15 -16.98 -23.48
CA GLN A 517 28.31 -16.56 -22.73
C GLN A 517 28.77 -15.16 -23.16
N ALA A 518 28.80 -14.88 -24.46
CA ALA A 518 29.07 -13.54 -24.98
C ALA A 518 28.06 -12.52 -24.45
N LEU A 519 26.77 -12.86 -24.51
CA LEU A 519 25.68 -12.02 -24.00
C LEU A 519 25.83 -11.71 -22.51
N LEU A 520 26.04 -12.72 -21.67
CA LEU A 520 26.22 -12.54 -20.23
C LEU A 520 27.46 -11.69 -19.93
N ARG A 521 28.59 -11.97 -20.56
CA ARG A 521 29.83 -11.19 -20.40
C ARG A 521 29.64 -9.73 -20.81
N MET A 522 28.90 -9.45 -21.89
CA MET A 522 28.56 -8.08 -22.29
C MET A 522 27.65 -7.39 -21.27
N ILE A 523 26.58 -8.06 -20.80
CA ILE A 523 25.69 -7.51 -19.77
C ILE A 523 26.48 -7.21 -18.50
N PHE A 524 27.37 -8.11 -18.10
CA PHE A 524 28.13 -7.95 -16.85
C PHE A 524 29.22 -6.89 -16.98
N SER A 525 29.84 -6.75 -18.16
CA SER A 525 30.71 -5.62 -18.47
C SER A 525 29.95 -4.30 -18.37
N ASP A 526 28.74 -4.23 -18.95
CA ASP A 526 27.88 -3.07 -18.84
C ASP A 526 27.54 -2.76 -17.39
N VAL A 527 27.14 -3.75 -16.58
CA VAL A 527 26.83 -3.53 -15.15
C VAL A 527 28.04 -2.98 -14.40
N ARG A 528 29.26 -3.48 -14.65
CA ARG A 528 30.48 -2.95 -14.04
C ARG A 528 30.76 -1.50 -14.42
N GLU A 529 30.56 -1.15 -15.70
CA GLU A 529 30.70 0.25 -16.14
C GLU A 529 29.68 1.18 -15.46
N HIS A 530 28.45 0.72 -15.20
CA HIS A 530 27.48 1.52 -14.44
C HIS A 530 27.85 1.62 -12.95
N ILE A 531 28.49 0.60 -12.38
CA ILE A 531 29.02 0.66 -11.01
C ILE A 531 30.15 1.70 -10.93
N GLU A 532 31.09 1.69 -11.87
CA GLU A 532 32.17 2.68 -11.96
C GLU A 532 31.59 4.10 -12.12
N GLN A 533 30.66 4.27 -13.07
CA GLN A 533 29.97 5.55 -13.27
C GLN A 533 29.20 6.01 -12.02
N PHE A 534 28.59 5.08 -11.27
CA PHE A 534 27.91 5.41 -10.02
C PHE A 534 28.88 6.02 -9.00
N PHE A 535 30.07 5.43 -8.82
CA PHE A 535 31.06 5.96 -7.90
C PHE A 535 31.57 7.33 -8.36
N ASP A 536 31.97 7.46 -9.62
CA ASP A 536 32.43 8.73 -10.22
C ASP A 536 31.38 9.85 -10.02
N THR A 537 30.10 9.53 -10.30
CA THR A 537 29.01 10.49 -10.20
C THR A 537 28.66 10.81 -8.75
N SER A 538 28.75 9.82 -7.85
CA SER A 538 28.47 10.01 -6.42
C SER A 538 29.46 10.97 -5.76
N GLU A 539 30.74 10.91 -6.12
CA GLU A 539 31.77 11.84 -5.63
C GLU A 539 31.48 13.27 -6.09
N ILE A 540 31.04 13.46 -7.33
CA ILE A 540 30.65 14.78 -7.86
C ILE A 540 29.41 15.29 -7.11
N ILE A 541 28.40 14.43 -6.88
CA ILE A 541 27.15 14.79 -6.21
C ILE A 541 27.38 15.29 -4.78
N GLU A 542 28.37 14.75 -4.07
CA GLU A 542 28.72 15.20 -2.71
C GLU A 542 29.20 16.64 -2.65
N THR A 543 29.71 17.18 -3.76
CA THR A 543 30.17 18.57 -3.85
C THR A 543 29.05 19.57 -4.18
N ILE A 544 27.81 19.10 -4.36
CA ILE A 544 26.67 19.96 -4.72
C ILE A 544 26.14 20.70 -3.49
N ASP A 545 26.27 22.03 -3.51
CA ASP A 545 25.69 22.91 -2.50
C ASP A 545 24.23 23.33 -2.82
N GLU A 546 23.84 23.34 -4.09
CA GLU A 546 22.51 23.79 -4.55
C GLU A 546 21.76 22.78 -5.43
N TYR A 547 21.01 21.88 -4.81
CA TYR A 547 20.25 20.82 -5.50
C TYR A 547 19.15 21.27 -6.48
N LYS A 548 18.78 22.56 -6.52
CA LYS A 548 17.66 23.06 -7.34
C LYS A 548 18.08 23.66 -8.67
N SER A 549 19.37 23.93 -8.86
CA SER A 549 19.92 24.43 -10.12
C SER A 549 19.66 23.44 -11.26
N LYS A 550 19.73 23.92 -12.51
CA LYS A 550 19.52 23.04 -13.67
C LYS A 550 20.68 22.06 -13.79
N GLU A 551 21.88 22.55 -13.58
CA GLU A 551 23.16 21.84 -13.65
C GLU A 551 23.20 20.71 -12.62
N SER A 552 22.86 20.99 -11.36
CA SER A 552 22.82 19.96 -10.30
C SER A 552 21.78 18.88 -10.58
N LYS A 553 20.63 19.23 -11.16
CA LYS A 553 19.62 18.24 -11.55
C LYS A 553 20.09 17.36 -12.70
N GLU A 554 20.84 17.90 -13.65
CA GLU A 554 21.43 17.13 -14.74
C GLU A 554 22.48 16.15 -14.20
N ILE A 555 23.34 16.60 -13.26
CA ILE A 555 24.33 15.74 -12.59
C ILE A 555 23.66 14.62 -11.79
N ILE A 556 22.62 14.92 -11.00
CA ILE A 556 21.92 13.92 -10.18
C ILE A 556 21.14 12.91 -11.03
N LYS A 557 20.74 13.30 -12.25
CA LYS A 557 19.99 12.44 -13.17
C LYS A 557 20.91 11.52 -13.98
N ALA A 558 22.12 11.98 -14.28
CA ALA A 558 23.15 11.22 -14.98
C ALA A 558 23.62 10.03 -14.14
#